data_AF-A0A6V8KUT6-F1
#
_entry.id   AF-A0A6V8KUT6-F1
#
_cell.length_a   1.000
_cell.length_b   1.000
_cell.length_c   1.000
_cell.angle_alpha   90.00
_cell.angle_beta   90.00
_cell.angle_gamma   90.00
#
_symmetry.space_group_name_H-M   'P 1'
#
loop_
_entity.id
_entity.type
_entity.pdbx_description
1 polymer ?
#
loop_
_entity_poly.entity_id
_entity_poly.type
_entity_poly.pdbx_seq_one_letter_code
_entity_poly.pdbx_strand_id
1 'polypeptide(L)'
;MPLASLAAAVRAGHRLPDPLGFFTALAGVLLTPLLHLLRRGVALEAHGQNTLVVLRDGHPHRLLYRDFGGVRISPAALRRHGVEPPPLHGDLVTDDPHALRAKLLAAAVSGALAEQVAAFSRAYGITPALLWTRAARPELRDGPLPVKATTAMRLATDPLTDVWATVPNPMAG
;
A
#
# COMPACT_ATOMS: atom_id res chain seq x y z
N MET A 1 7.13 -7.17 12.05
CA MET A 1 6.06 -8.16 11.75
C MET A 1 5.37 -7.80 10.44
N PRO A 2 4.89 -8.77 9.64
CA PRO A 2 4.04 -8.49 8.48
C PRO A 2 2.78 -7.71 8.86
N LEU A 3 2.32 -6.81 8.00
CA LEU A 3 1.09 -6.04 8.25
C LEU A 3 -0.15 -6.94 8.35
N ALA A 4 -0.19 -8.04 7.58
CA ALA A 4 -1.27 -9.03 7.69
C ALA A 4 -1.32 -9.66 9.10
N SER A 5 -0.15 -9.93 9.69
CA SER A 5 -0.04 -10.45 11.05
C SER A 5 -0.44 -9.41 12.10
N LEU A 6 -0.07 -8.14 11.91
CA LEU A 6 -0.52 -7.05 12.78
C LEU A 6 -2.05 -6.94 12.79
N ALA A 7 -2.68 -6.97 11.60
CA ALA A 7 -4.13 -6.91 11.47
C ALA A 7 -4.80 -8.10 12.21
N ALA A 8 -4.21 -9.29 12.10
CA ALA A 8 -4.68 -10.47 12.81
C ALA A 8 -4.56 -10.33 14.33
N ALA A 9 -3.43 -9.82 14.83
CA ALA A 9 -3.22 -9.58 16.26
C ALA A 9 -4.23 -8.56 16.82
N VAL A 10 -4.48 -7.47 16.09
CA VAL A 10 -5.50 -6.47 16.46
C VAL A 10 -6.89 -7.11 16.52
N ARG A 11 -7.27 -7.93 15.52
CA ARG A 11 -8.55 -8.66 15.52
C ARG A 11 -8.67 -9.65 16.67
N ALA A 12 -7.55 -10.24 17.12
CA ALA A 12 -7.51 -11.15 18.26
C ALA A 12 -7.63 -10.43 19.62
N GLY A 13 -7.79 -9.10 19.64
CA GLY A 13 -8.05 -8.33 20.87
C GLY A 13 -6.79 -7.87 21.60
N HIS A 14 -5.62 -7.86 20.95
CA HIS A 14 -4.43 -7.25 21.54
C HIS A 14 -4.68 -5.78 21.90
N ARG A 15 -4.45 -5.41 23.17
CA ARG A 15 -4.70 -4.05 23.66
C ARG A 15 -3.56 -3.12 23.28
N LEU A 16 -3.90 -2.03 22.59
CA LEU A 16 -3.02 -0.89 22.37
C LEU A 16 -3.47 0.25 23.30
N PRO A 17 -2.56 0.89 24.06
CA PRO A 17 -2.92 1.99 24.96
C PRO A 17 -3.53 3.20 24.22
N ASP A 18 -3.03 3.49 23.03
CA ASP A 18 -3.56 4.52 22.12
C ASP A 18 -3.70 3.93 20.70
N PRO A 19 -4.84 3.30 20.37
CA PRO A 19 -5.03 2.67 19.08
C PRO A 19 -5.04 3.65 17.91
N LEU A 20 -5.60 4.86 18.10
CA LEU A 20 -5.69 5.85 17.02
C LEU A 20 -4.32 6.48 16.74
N GLY A 21 -3.54 6.79 17.78
CA GLY A 21 -2.17 7.28 17.62
C GLY A 21 -1.27 6.22 17.01
N PHE A 22 -1.38 4.96 17.44
CA PHE A 22 -0.68 3.85 16.82
C PHE A 22 -1.01 3.73 15.32
N PHE A 23 -2.30 3.74 14.96
CA PHE A 23 -2.72 3.67 13.56
C PHE A 23 -2.19 4.86 12.75
N THR A 24 -2.25 6.07 13.30
CA THR A 24 -1.74 7.29 12.65
C THR A 24 -0.25 7.17 12.36
N ALA A 25 0.53 6.70 13.34
CA ALA A 25 1.97 6.45 13.18
C ALA A 25 2.24 5.34 12.15
N LEU A 26 1.48 4.24 12.19
CA LEU A 26 1.57 3.15 11.23
C LEU A 26 1.34 3.62 9.80
N ALA A 27 0.28 4.39 9.56
CA ALA A 27 -0.02 4.96 8.24
C ALA A 27 1.10 5.90 7.76
N GLY A 28 1.71 6.68 8.67
CA GLY A 28 2.89 7.50 8.39
C GLY A 28 4.11 6.67 7.95
N VAL A 29 4.48 5.67 8.74
CA VAL A 29 5.62 4.77 8.46
C VAL A 29 5.40 3.98 7.17
N LEU A 30 4.16 3.62 6.85
CA LEU A 30 3.80 2.89 5.64
C LEU A 30 3.82 3.81 4.40
N LEU A 31 3.03 4.88 4.39
CA LEU A 31 2.72 5.62 3.17
C LEU A 31 3.86 6.56 2.74
N THR A 32 4.55 7.19 3.68
CA THR A 32 5.60 8.17 3.37
C THR A 32 6.71 7.60 2.47
N PRO A 33 7.37 6.47 2.80
CA PRO A 33 8.41 5.92 1.93
C PRO A 33 7.85 5.41 0.60
N LEU A 34 6.65 4.82 0.60
CA LEU A 34 6.02 4.28 -0.61
C LEU A 34 5.67 5.39 -1.62
N LEU A 35 5.07 6.48 -1.16
CA LEU A 35 4.76 7.64 -1.99
C LEU A 35 6.04 8.37 -2.44
N HIS A 36 7.08 8.37 -1.61
CA HIS A 36 8.39 8.89 -2.01
C HIS A 36 9.00 8.09 -3.17
N LEU A 37 8.96 6.75 -3.10
CA LEU A 37 9.41 5.88 -4.18
C LEU A 37 8.57 6.05 -5.45
N LEU A 38 7.24 6.15 -5.32
CA LEU A 38 6.36 6.36 -6.46
C LEU A 38 6.71 7.65 -7.21
N ARG A 39 6.95 8.76 -6.49
CA ARG A 39 7.39 10.03 -7.10
C ARG A 39 8.69 9.90 -7.88
N ARG A 40 9.57 8.98 -7.49
CA ARG A 40 10.83 8.67 -8.20
C ARG A 40 10.66 7.64 -9.32
N GLY A 41 9.45 7.15 -9.57
CA GLY A 41 9.17 6.16 -10.60
C GLY A 41 9.24 4.71 -10.15
N VAL A 42 9.21 4.42 -8.85
CA VAL A 42 9.24 3.05 -8.31
C VAL A 42 7.95 2.75 -7.58
N ALA A 43 7.16 1.81 -8.10
CA ALA A 43 5.94 1.33 -7.49
C ALA A 43 6.16 -0.08 -6.92
N LEU A 44 6.18 -0.18 -5.60
CA LEU A 44 6.26 -1.47 -4.91
C LEU A 44 4.90 -2.16 -4.86
N GLU A 45 4.88 -3.49 -4.96
CA GLU A 45 3.69 -4.30 -4.69
C GLU A 45 3.57 -4.53 -3.16
N ALA A 46 3.34 -3.46 -2.42
CA ALA A 46 3.43 -3.40 -0.95
C ALA A 46 2.20 -3.99 -0.21
N HIS A 47 1.82 -5.23 -0.53
CA HIS A 47 0.72 -5.93 0.14
C HIS A 47 1.08 -6.38 1.57
N GLY A 48 0.08 -6.84 2.33
CA GLY A 48 0.22 -7.10 3.77
C GLY A 48 1.24 -8.18 4.16
N GLN A 49 1.62 -9.06 3.24
CA GLN A 49 2.65 -10.10 3.48
C GLN A 49 4.05 -9.66 3.09
N ASN A 50 4.20 -8.75 2.12
CA ASN A 50 5.51 -8.25 1.66
C ASN A 50 5.94 -6.97 2.37
N THR A 51 5.03 -6.40 3.15
CA THR A 51 5.27 -5.19 3.94
C THR A 51 5.31 -5.52 5.42
N LEU A 52 6.45 -5.26 6.06
CA LEU A 52 6.69 -5.52 7.47
C LEU A 52 6.88 -4.21 8.22
N VAL A 53 6.16 -4.04 9.33
CA VAL A 53 6.40 -2.94 10.27
C VAL A 53 7.37 -3.39 11.36
N VAL A 54 8.40 -2.60 11.59
CA VAL A 54 9.30 -2.73 12.75
C VAL A 54 8.73 -1.87 13.86
N LEU A 55 8.52 -2.48 15.03
CA LEU A 55 8.12 -1.76 16.23
C LEU A 55 9.34 -1.46 17.10
N ARG A 56 9.36 -0.29 17.71
CA ARG A 56 10.32 0.08 18.76
C ARG A 56 9.52 0.55 19.95
N ASP A 57 9.72 -0.09 21.10
CA ASP A 57 8.99 0.21 22.34
C ASP A 57 7.46 0.19 22.15
N GLY A 58 6.97 -0.75 21.32
CA GLY A 58 5.55 -0.88 20.99
C GLY A 58 5.01 0.08 19.95
N HIS A 59 5.83 0.99 19.39
CA HIS A 59 5.40 1.97 18.39
C HIS A 59 5.93 1.68 16.97
N PRO A 60 5.15 1.94 15.90
CA PRO A 60 5.62 1.84 14.52
C PRO A 60 6.86 2.71 14.29
N HIS A 61 7.97 2.10 13.90
CA HIS A 61 9.26 2.78 13.75
C HIS A 61 9.74 2.84 12.30
N ARG A 62 9.73 1.70 11.60
CA ARG A 62 10.23 1.58 10.23
C ARG A 62 9.44 0.57 9.41
N LEU A 63 9.57 0.70 8.09
CA LEU A 63 9.06 -0.24 7.12
C LEU A 63 10.22 -1.10 6.59
N LEU A 64 10.01 -2.42 6.53
CA LEU A 64 10.83 -3.32 5.75
C LEU A 64 9.96 -3.89 4.63
N TYR A 65 10.49 -3.89 3.41
CA TYR A 65 9.84 -4.49 2.25
C TYR A 65 10.62 -5.71 1.80
N ARG A 66 9.92 -6.74 1.34
CA ARG A 66 10.49 -7.94 0.74
C ARG A 66 9.79 -8.24 -0.58
N ASP A 67 10.43 -9.09 -1.37
CA ASP A 67 9.96 -9.58 -2.67
C ASP A 67 9.81 -8.47 -3.71
N PHE A 68 10.78 -8.44 -4.63
CA PHE A 68 10.89 -7.44 -5.69
C PHE A 68 10.32 -7.93 -7.03
N GLY A 69 9.72 -9.13 -7.08
CA GLY A 69 9.23 -9.71 -8.34
C GLY A 69 8.05 -8.94 -8.94
N GLY A 70 7.24 -8.29 -8.10
CA GLY A 70 6.06 -7.54 -8.51
C GLY A 70 6.27 -6.03 -8.71
N VAL A 71 7.51 -5.54 -8.60
CA VAL A 71 7.80 -4.10 -8.65
C VAL A 71 7.63 -3.57 -10.08
N ARG A 72 7.21 -2.31 -10.18
CA ARG A 72 7.20 -1.55 -11.43
C ARG A 72 8.13 -0.35 -11.33
N ILE A 73 8.93 -0.12 -12.36
CA ILE A 73 9.99 0.87 -12.40
C ILE A 73 9.88 1.64 -13.71
N SER A 74 9.92 2.98 -13.61
CA SER A 74 10.04 3.90 -14.74
C SER A 74 11.49 4.35 -14.91
N PRO A 75 12.21 3.84 -15.92
CA PRO A 75 13.52 4.35 -16.33
C PRO A 75 13.51 5.85 -16.59
N ALA A 76 12.47 6.38 -17.24
CA ALA A 76 12.38 7.79 -17.55
C ALA A 76 12.29 8.65 -16.27
N ALA A 77 11.48 8.23 -15.29
CA ALA A 77 11.37 8.92 -14.02
C ALA A 77 12.68 8.85 -13.21
N LEU A 78 13.34 7.69 -13.16
CA LEU A 78 14.64 7.57 -12.49
C LEU A 78 15.67 8.54 -13.09
N ARG A 79 15.77 8.61 -14.43
CA ARG A 79 16.69 9.54 -15.12
C ARG A 79 16.35 11.00 -14.85
N ARG A 80 15.06 11.38 -14.82
CA ARG A 80 14.64 12.74 -14.41
C ARG A 80 15.07 13.10 -12.99
N HIS A 81 15.26 12.11 -12.13
CA HIS A 81 15.77 12.27 -10.77
C HIS A 81 17.29 12.06 -10.65
N GLY A 82 18.03 11.99 -11.77
CA GLY A 82 19.48 11.83 -11.79
C GLY A 82 19.97 10.43 -11.38
N VAL A 83 19.09 9.43 -11.48
CA VAL A 83 19.43 8.02 -11.19
C VAL A 83 19.45 7.25 -12.51
N GLU A 84 20.59 6.69 -12.88
CA GLU A 84 20.64 5.76 -14.02
C GLU A 84 20.00 4.44 -13.60
N PRO A 85 18.95 3.98 -14.30
CA PRO A 85 18.34 2.69 -14.02
C PRO A 85 19.35 1.54 -14.20
N PRO A 86 19.38 0.56 -13.29
CA PRO A 86 20.13 -0.67 -13.54
C PRO A 86 19.52 -1.43 -14.74
N PRO A 87 20.17 -2.48 -15.26
CA PRO A 87 19.53 -3.40 -16.19
C PRO A 87 18.21 -3.92 -15.59
N LEU A 88 17.10 -3.66 -16.27
CA LEU A 88 15.77 -4.12 -15.90
C LEU A 88 15.33 -5.20 -16.89
N HIS A 89 14.71 -6.26 -16.39
CA HIS A 89 14.30 -7.42 -17.17
C HIS A 89 12.82 -7.73 -16.96
N GLY A 90 12.22 -8.37 -17.96
CA GLY A 90 10.84 -8.84 -17.88
C GLY A 90 9.83 -7.71 -17.77
N ASP A 91 8.82 -7.92 -16.92
CA ASP A 91 7.66 -7.05 -16.74
C ASP A 91 7.88 -5.89 -15.75
N LEU A 92 9.10 -5.74 -15.21
CA LEU A 92 9.44 -4.68 -14.24
C LEU A 92 9.32 -3.27 -14.83
N VAL A 93 9.49 -3.11 -16.15
CA VAL A 93 9.60 -1.79 -16.80
C VAL A 93 8.24 -1.24 -17.19
N THR A 94 7.93 -0.02 -16.76
CA THR A 94 6.84 0.79 -17.32
C THR A 94 7.09 2.27 -17.04
N ASP A 95 6.94 3.10 -18.07
CA ASP A 95 6.98 4.57 -17.93
C ASP A 95 5.57 5.19 -17.82
N ASP A 96 4.51 4.36 -17.77
CA ASP A 96 3.15 4.83 -17.55
C ASP A 96 2.92 5.19 -16.07
N PRO A 97 2.74 6.49 -15.73
CA PRO A 97 2.48 6.91 -14.36
C PRO A 97 1.17 6.34 -13.80
N HIS A 98 0.17 6.05 -14.64
CA HIS A 98 -1.08 5.45 -14.21
C HIS A 98 -0.89 4.00 -13.80
N ALA A 99 -0.13 3.20 -14.56
CA ALA A 99 0.23 1.84 -14.19
C ALA A 99 1.02 1.77 -12.86
N LEU A 100 2.02 2.66 -12.69
CA LEU A 100 2.78 2.75 -11.43
C LEU A 100 1.86 3.08 -10.24
N ARG A 101 1.01 4.10 -10.40
CA ARG A 101 0.06 4.51 -9.37
C ARG A 101 -0.93 3.39 -9.07
N ALA A 102 -1.48 2.74 -10.09
CA ALA A 102 -2.42 1.64 -9.95
C ALA A 102 -1.83 0.49 -9.14
N LYS A 103 -0.62 0.06 -9.51
CA LYS A 103 0.11 -1.02 -8.85
C LYS A 103 0.33 -0.75 -7.37
N LEU A 104 0.86 0.43 -7.03
CA LEU A 104 1.13 0.78 -5.65
C LEU A 104 -0.15 0.91 -4.83
N LEU A 105 -1.14 1.67 -5.32
CA LEU A 105 -2.34 1.97 -4.55
C LEU A 105 -3.20 0.72 -4.34
N ALA A 106 -3.27 -0.18 -5.33
CA ALA A 106 -4.00 -1.43 -5.18
C ALA A 106 -3.39 -2.31 -4.08
N ALA A 107 -2.06 -2.41 -4.03
CA ALA A 107 -1.37 -3.23 -3.03
C ALA A 107 -1.35 -2.59 -1.64
N ALA A 108 -0.94 -1.32 -1.55
CA ALA A 108 -0.68 -0.64 -0.29
C ALA A 108 -1.95 -0.06 0.34
N VAL A 109 -2.84 0.52 -0.45
CA VAL A 109 -4.02 1.25 0.04
C VAL A 109 -5.24 0.33 0.09
N SER A 110 -5.66 -0.17 -1.08
CA SER A 110 -6.85 -1.02 -1.19
C SER A 110 -6.66 -2.41 -0.59
N GLY A 111 -5.42 -2.91 -0.56
CA GLY A 111 -5.04 -4.15 0.12
C GLY A 111 -4.63 -3.89 1.58
N ALA A 112 -3.35 -3.57 1.79
CA ALA A 112 -2.75 -3.61 3.12
C ALA A 112 -3.38 -2.63 4.13
N LEU A 113 -3.55 -1.35 3.75
CA LEU A 113 -4.09 -0.32 4.65
C LEU A 113 -5.58 -0.51 4.93
N ALA A 114 -6.39 -0.86 3.92
CA ALA A 114 -7.81 -1.14 4.09
C ALA A 114 -8.06 -2.28 5.10
N GLU A 115 -7.23 -3.32 5.07
CA GLU A 115 -7.27 -4.39 6.07
C GLU A 115 -6.96 -3.88 7.49
N GLN A 116 -6.00 -2.96 7.64
CA GLN A 116 -5.72 -2.35 8.95
C GLN A 116 -6.90 -1.49 9.40
N VAL A 117 -7.48 -0.67 8.52
CA VAL A 117 -8.67 0.14 8.84
C VAL A 117 -9.79 -0.75 9.36
N ALA A 118 -10.10 -1.84 8.64
CA ALA A 118 -11.13 -2.78 9.05
C ALA A 118 -10.80 -3.50 10.37
N ALA A 119 -9.53 -3.85 10.62
CA ALA A 119 -9.10 -4.48 11.86
C ALA A 119 -9.23 -3.52 13.06
N PHE A 120 -8.70 -2.30 12.96
CA PHE A 120 -8.77 -1.28 14.02
C PHE A 120 -10.20 -0.83 14.29
N SER A 121 -11.01 -0.66 13.24
CA SER A 121 -12.41 -0.28 13.40
C SER A 121 -13.19 -1.31 14.21
N ARG A 122 -13.03 -2.61 13.88
CA ARG A 122 -13.70 -3.69 14.62
C ARG A 122 -13.18 -3.87 16.04
N ALA A 123 -11.87 -3.81 16.24
CA ALA A 123 -11.27 -4.10 17.54
C ALA A 123 -11.43 -2.97 18.56
N TYR A 124 -11.43 -1.71 18.11
CA TYR A 124 -11.40 -0.54 18.99
C TYR A 124 -12.60 0.40 18.82
N GLY A 125 -13.57 0.07 17.94
CA GLY A 125 -14.76 0.89 17.71
C GLY A 125 -14.50 2.24 17.02
N ILE A 126 -13.32 2.43 16.44
CA ILE A 126 -12.95 3.65 15.73
C ILE A 126 -13.65 3.67 14.37
N THR A 127 -14.26 4.79 13.99
CA THR A 127 -14.95 4.89 12.69
C THR A 127 -13.96 4.77 11.53
N PRO A 128 -14.31 4.04 10.45
CA PRO A 128 -13.46 3.95 9.26
C PRO A 128 -13.12 5.32 8.67
N ALA A 129 -14.07 6.26 8.68
CA ALA A 129 -13.88 7.63 8.19
C ALA A 129 -12.74 8.36 8.91
N LEU A 130 -12.65 8.24 10.25
CA LEU A 130 -11.57 8.84 11.02
C LEU A 130 -10.23 8.19 10.70
N LEU A 131 -10.18 6.86 10.58
CA LEU A 131 -8.95 6.13 10.21
C LEU A 131 -8.46 6.54 8.82
N TRP A 132 -9.34 6.60 7.82
CA TRP A 132 -9.01 7.09 6.48
C TRP A 132 -8.53 8.54 6.50
N THR A 133 -9.13 9.41 7.32
CA THR A 133 -8.68 10.80 7.50
C THR A 133 -7.26 10.86 8.06
N ARG A 134 -6.91 10.00 9.04
CA ARG A 134 -5.53 9.93 9.58
C ARG A 134 -4.53 9.38 8.55
N ALA A 135 -4.97 8.50 7.66
CA ALA A 135 -4.13 7.95 6.61
C ALA A 135 -4.01 8.86 5.37
N ALA A 136 -4.96 9.79 5.15
CA ALA A 136 -5.01 10.61 3.96
C ALA A 136 -3.71 11.39 3.70
N ARG A 137 -3.28 11.40 2.44
CA ARG A 137 -2.17 12.19 1.92
C ARG A 137 -2.64 12.90 0.64
N PRO A 138 -2.10 14.07 0.27
CA PRO A 138 -2.51 14.78 -0.94
C PRO A 138 -2.56 13.89 -2.18
N GLU A 139 -1.55 13.04 -2.37
CA GLU A 139 -1.40 12.14 -3.53
C GLU A 139 -2.49 11.04 -3.62
N LEU A 140 -3.22 10.82 -2.53
CA LEU A 140 -4.22 9.75 -2.39
C LEU A 140 -5.66 10.25 -2.52
N ARG A 141 -5.89 11.56 -2.67
CA ARG A 141 -7.25 12.13 -2.70
C ARG A 141 -7.92 12.03 -4.07
N ASP A 142 -7.13 11.85 -5.12
CA ASP A 142 -7.63 11.93 -6.48
C ASP A 142 -8.18 10.59 -6.98
N GLY A 143 -9.40 10.66 -7.50
CA GLY A 143 -10.07 9.57 -8.21
C GLY A 143 -10.41 8.36 -7.34
N PRO A 144 -11.08 7.35 -7.93
CA PRO A 144 -11.34 6.10 -7.24
C PRO A 144 -10.05 5.32 -6.98
N LEU A 145 -10.09 4.43 -5.98
CA LEU A 145 -8.94 3.58 -5.66
C LEU A 145 -8.93 2.33 -6.55
N PRO A 146 -7.78 1.96 -7.12
CA PRO A 146 -7.63 0.74 -7.89
C PRO A 146 -7.66 -0.48 -6.96
N VAL A 147 -8.20 -1.59 -7.44
CA VAL A 147 -8.12 -2.90 -6.79
C VAL A 147 -7.82 -3.96 -7.85
N LYS A 148 -6.98 -4.94 -7.51
CA LYS A 148 -6.67 -6.05 -8.40
C LYS A 148 -7.88 -7.00 -8.43
N ALA A 149 -8.46 -7.21 -9.60
CA ALA A 149 -9.65 -8.03 -9.78
C ALA A 149 -9.26 -9.52 -9.85
N THR A 150 -8.73 -10.06 -8.76
CA THR A 150 -8.13 -11.41 -8.73
C THR A 150 -9.10 -12.51 -9.17
N THR A 151 -10.39 -12.38 -8.84
CA THR A 151 -11.42 -13.33 -9.31
C THR A 151 -11.60 -13.26 -10.82
N ALA A 152 -11.67 -12.06 -11.40
CA ALA A 152 -11.80 -11.88 -12.84
C ALA A 152 -10.56 -12.41 -13.57
N MET A 153 -9.35 -12.15 -13.04
CA MET A 153 -8.10 -12.68 -13.59
C MET A 153 -8.14 -14.22 -13.68
N ARG A 154 -8.61 -14.91 -12.64
CA ARG A 154 -8.71 -16.38 -12.63
C ARG A 154 -9.69 -16.95 -13.65
N LEU A 155 -10.62 -16.13 -14.14
CA LEU A 155 -11.62 -16.49 -15.15
C LEU A 155 -11.26 -15.99 -16.55
N ALA A 156 -10.18 -15.21 -16.69
CA ALA A 156 -9.73 -14.66 -17.96
C ALA A 156 -8.97 -15.70 -18.79
N THR A 157 -8.93 -15.49 -20.10
CA THR A 157 -8.17 -16.34 -21.04
C THR A 157 -6.67 -16.32 -20.73
N ASP A 158 -6.14 -15.19 -20.28
CA ASP A 158 -4.79 -15.07 -19.75
C ASP A 158 -4.84 -14.65 -18.26
N PRO A 159 -4.69 -15.59 -17.33
CA PRO A 159 -4.81 -15.33 -15.90
C PRO A 159 -3.59 -14.61 -15.28
N LEU A 160 -2.51 -14.43 -16.06
CA LEU A 160 -1.31 -13.74 -15.60
C LEU A 160 -1.34 -12.24 -15.87
N THR A 161 -2.20 -11.79 -16.78
CA THR A 161 -2.41 -10.37 -17.05
C THR A 161 -3.17 -9.70 -15.90
N ASP A 162 -2.64 -8.56 -15.42
CA ASP A 162 -3.29 -7.77 -14.38
C ASP A 162 -4.62 -7.20 -14.89
N VAL A 163 -5.73 -7.58 -14.23
CA VAL A 163 -7.05 -6.98 -14.45
C VAL A 163 -7.38 -6.09 -13.25
N TRP A 164 -7.80 -4.86 -13.54
CA TRP A 164 -8.08 -3.85 -12.53
C TRP A 164 -9.58 -3.55 -12.45
N ALA A 165 -10.04 -3.30 -11.23
CA ALA A 165 -11.33 -2.68 -10.96
C ALA A 165 -11.11 -1.45 -10.06
N THR A 166 -12.18 -0.70 -9.78
CA THR A 166 -12.11 0.50 -8.96
C THR A 166 -13.14 0.47 -7.84
N VAL A 167 -12.77 1.01 -6.69
CA VAL A 167 -13.67 1.23 -5.54
C VAL A 167 -13.75 2.72 -5.20
N PRO A 168 -14.83 3.19 -4.55
CA PRO A 168 -14.91 4.56 -4.06
C PRO A 168 -13.71 4.90 -3.17
N ASN A 169 -13.18 6.11 -3.30
CA ASN A 169 -12.04 6.56 -2.51
C ASN A 169 -12.52 7.22 -1.20
N PRO A 170 -12.29 6.60 -0.03
CA PRO A 170 -12.75 7.15 1.24
C PRO A 170 -11.94 8.37 1.70
N MET A 171 -10.89 8.75 0.95
CA MET A 171 -10.07 9.94 1.17
C MET A 171 -10.37 11.06 0.17
N ALA A 172 -11.22 10.81 -0.83
CA ALA A 172 -11.77 11.85 -1.68
C ALA A 172 -12.83 12.60 -0.87
N GLY A 173 -12.67 13.92 -0.76
CA GLY A 173 -13.59 14.79 -0.02
C GLY A 173 -14.95 14.90 -0.70
#